data_AF-A0A534VTS8-F1
#
_entry.id   AF-A0A534VTS8-F1
#
_cell.length_a   1.000
_cell.length_b   1.000
_cell.length_c   1.000
_cell.angle_alpha   90.00
_cell.angle_beta   90.00
_cell.angle_gamma   90.00
#
_symmetry.space_group_name_H-M   'P 1'
#
loop_
_entity.id
_entity.type
_entity.pdbx_description
1 polymer ?
#
loop_
_entity_poly.entity_id
_entity_poly.type
_entity_poly.pdbx_seq_one_letter_code
_entity_poly.pdbx_strand_id
1 'polypeptide(L)' 'MVVINPATGEILREVAEADRAAVAAACRRARAAQPAWAATPLAARAEAIRCFRALAVERAEPLARTLTLEVG' A
#
# COMPACT_ATOMS: atom_id res chain seq x y z
N MET A 1 -6.13 9.25 12.03
CA MET A 1 -5.16 10.17 11.40
C MET A 1 -5.82 10.98 10.28
N VAL A 2 -5.68 12.31 10.29
CA VAL A 2 -6.20 13.20 9.22
C VAL A 2 -5.08 13.46 8.21
N VAL A 3 -5.42 13.44 6.92
CA VAL A 3 -4.52 13.83 5.82
C VAL A 3 -4.95 15.19 5.30
N ILE A 4 -4.01 16.12 5.24
CA ILE A 4 -4.25 17.53 4.94
C ILE A 4 -3.43 17.90 3.71
N ASN A 5 -4.02 18.66 2.79
CA ASN A 5 -3.29 19.26 1.68
C ASN A 5 -2.37 20.37 2.21
N PRO A 6 -1.04 20.26 2.07
CA PRO A 6 -0.12 21.25 2.64
C PRO A 6 -0.18 22.61 1.93
N ALA A 7 -0.65 22.67 0.68
CA ALA A 7 -0.73 23.90 -0.08
C ALA A 7 -1.99 24.74 0.26
N THR A 8 -3.09 24.09 0.65
CA THR A 8 -4.38 24.76 0.91
C THR A 8 -4.83 24.69 2.37
N GLY A 9 -4.29 23.76 3.15
CA GLY A 9 -4.76 23.46 4.51
C GLY A 9 -6.06 22.64 4.56
N GLU A 10 -6.60 22.22 3.41
CA GLU A 10 -7.85 21.47 3.34
C GLU A 10 -7.66 20.02 3.83
N ILE A 11 -8.67 19.49 4.53
CA ILE A 11 -8.71 18.08 4.91
C ILE A 11 -9.06 17.26 3.67
N LEU A 12 -8.14 16.40 3.24
CA LEU A 12 -8.34 15.51 2.09
C LEU A 12 -9.12 14.26 2.49
N ARG A 13 -8.78 13.67 3.64
CA ARG A 13 -9.40 12.44 4.14
C ARG A 13 -9.05 12.17 5.59
N GLU A 14 -9.91 11.39 6.24
CA GLU A 14 -9.62 10.77 7.53
C GLU A 14 -9.33 9.28 7.34
N VAL A 15 -8.24 8.81 7.95
CA VAL A 15 -7.81 7.42 7.92
C VAL A 15 -7.93 6.84 9.32
N ALA A 16 -8.73 5.77 9.43
CA ALA A 16 -8.86 5.02 10.66
C ALA A 16 -7.52 4.43 11.08
N GLU A 17 -7.18 4.60 12.35
CA GLU A 17 -5.97 4.00 12.92
C GLU A 17 -6.27 2.55 13.31
N ALA A 18 -5.34 1.67 13.00
CA ALA A 18 -5.47 0.27 13.39
C ALA A 18 -5.25 0.13 14.90
N ASP A 19 -6.22 -0.49 15.58
CA ASP A 19 -6.06 -0.83 16.99
C ASP A 19 -5.10 -2.03 17.18
N ARG A 20 -4.79 -2.34 18.45
CA ARG A 20 -3.91 -3.45 18.82
C ARG A 20 -4.40 -4.79 18.26
N ALA A 21 -5.72 -5.04 18.27
CA ALA A 21 -6.29 -6.30 17.84
C ALA A 21 -6.18 -6.46 16.32
N ALA A 22 -6.46 -5.40 15.56
CA ALA A 22 -6.32 -5.31 14.12
C ALA A 22 -4.87 -5.54 13.69
N VAL A 23 -3.90 -4.89 14.36
CA VAL A 23 -2.47 -5.11 14.11
C VAL A 23 -2.08 -6.57 14.38
N ALA A 24 -2.48 -7.12 15.53
CA ALA A 24 -2.18 -8.51 15.87
C ALA A 24 -2.78 -9.50 14.85
N ALA A 25 -4.00 -9.24 14.37
CA ALA A 25 -4.64 -10.04 13.33
C ALA A 25 -3.89 -9.96 11.99
N ALA A 26 -3.46 -8.76 11.57
CA ALA A 26 -2.67 -8.57 10.37
C ALA A 26 -1.33 -9.34 10.44
N CYS A 27 -0.62 -9.26 11.57
CA CYS A 27 0.61 -10.02 11.77
C CYS A 27 0.40 -11.53 11.74
N ARG A 28 -0.69 -12.05 12.33
CA ARG A 28 -1.03 -13.48 12.26
C ARG A 28 -1.28 -13.93 10.81
N ARG A 29 -2.05 -13.16 10.04
CA ARG A 29 -2.29 -13.47 8.61
C ARG A 29 -1.00 -13.47 7.80
N ALA A 30 -0.15 -12.45 8.00
CA ALA A 30 1.13 -12.37 7.31
C ALA A 30 2.04 -13.58 7.62
N ARG A 31 2.14 -13.97 8.90
CA ARG A 31 2.91 -15.15 9.31
C ARG A 31 2.35 -16.46 8.73
N ALA A 32 1.04 -16.61 8.69
CA ALA A 32 0.40 -17.80 8.11
C ALA A 32 0.63 -17.90 6.59
N ALA A 33 0.66 -16.76 5.87
CA ALA A 33 0.89 -16.73 4.43
C ALA A 33 2.38 -16.92 4.03
N GLN A 34 3.31 -16.56 4.93
CA GLN A 34 4.74 -16.51 4.61
C GLN A 34 5.33 -17.85 4.11
N PRO A 35 5.01 -19.03 4.68
CA PRO A 35 5.58 -20.29 4.19
C PRO A 35 5.20 -20.61 2.75
N ALA A 36 3.94 -20.37 2.38
CA ALA A 36 3.47 -20.57 1.01
C ALA A 36 4.17 -19.61 0.04
N TRP A 37 4.34 -18.34 0.44
CA TRP A 37 5.09 -17.37 -0.36
C TRP A 37 6.58 -17.72 -0.51
N ALA A 38 7.20 -18.23 0.55
CA ALA A 38 8.60 -18.65 0.54
C ALA A 38 8.84 -19.84 -0.42
N ALA A 39 7.87 -20.76 -0.48
CA ALA A 39 7.88 -21.90 -1.40
C ALA A 39 7.63 -21.51 -2.89
N THR A 40 7.14 -20.29 -3.16
CA THR A 40 6.89 -19.82 -4.53
C THR A 40 8.19 -19.80 -5.35
N PRO A 41 8.24 -20.41 -6.55
CA PRO A 41 9.40 -20.37 -7.43
C PRO A 41 9.85 -18.94 -7.77
N LEU A 42 11.16 -18.73 -7.94
CA LEU A 42 11.73 -17.42 -8.23
C LEU A 42 11.08 -16.75 -9.46
N ALA A 43 10.83 -17.52 -10.53
CA ALA A 43 10.20 -17.01 -11.75
C ALA A 43 8.80 -16.43 -11.49
N ALA A 44 7.99 -17.10 -10.66
CA ALA A 44 6.66 -16.63 -10.29
C ALA A 44 6.71 -15.39 -9.40
N ARG A 45 7.66 -15.31 -8.46
CA ARG A 45 7.89 -14.08 -7.66
C ARG A 45 8.32 -12.90 -8.53
N ALA A 46 9.20 -13.15 -9.50
CA ALA A 46 9.62 -12.12 -10.46
C ALA A 46 8.43 -11.63 -11.30
N GLU A 47 7.54 -12.53 -11.71
CA GLU A 47 6.35 -12.16 -12.47
C GLU A 47 5.39 -11.28 -11.66
N ALA A 48 5.14 -11.63 -10.39
CA ALA A 48 4.33 -10.79 -9.50
C ALA A 48 4.88 -9.35 -9.40
N ILE A 49 6.21 -9.19 -9.32
CA ILE A 49 6.87 -7.88 -9.31
C ILE A 49 6.72 -7.15 -10.65
N ARG A 50 6.83 -7.86 -11.79
CA ARG A 50 6.61 -7.26 -13.12
C ARG A 50 5.18 -6.78 -13.29
N CYS A 51 4.18 -7.57 -12.88
CA CYS A 51 2.78 -7.16 -12.90
C CYS A 51 2.55 -5.92 -12.03
N PHE A 52 3.10 -5.90 -10.80
CA PHE A 52 3.02 -4.72 -9.94
C PHE A 52 3.59 -3.47 -10.61
N ARG A 53 4.78 -3.57 -11.23
CA ARG A 53 5.39 -2.47 -11.98
C ARG A 53 4.49 -2.00 -13.13
N ALA A 54 3.95 -2.93 -13.93
CA ALA A 54 3.09 -2.59 -15.06
C ALA A 54 1.87 -1.78 -14.59
N LEU A 55 1.21 -2.23 -13.52
CA LEU A 55 0.07 -1.53 -12.93
C LEU A 55 0.45 -0.17 -12.33
N ALA A 56 1.61 -0.05 -11.71
CA ALA A 56 2.09 1.22 -11.18
C ALA A 56 2.37 2.24 -12.28
N VAL A 57 2.94 1.80 -13.42
CA VAL A 57 3.18 2.65 -14.60
C VAL A 57 1.87 3.05 -15.26
N GLU A 58 0.94 2.09 -15.45
CA GLU A 58 -0.40 2.35 -15.99
C GLU A 58 -1.15 3.42 -15.16
N ARG A 59 -0.96 3.41 -13.84
CA ARG A 59 -1.61 4.32 -12.90
C ARG A 59 -0.72 5.46 -12.41
N ALA A 60 0.36 5.78 -13.12
CA ALA A 60 1.33 6.75 -12.66
C ALA A 60 0.71 8.13 -12.37
N GLU A 61 -0.15 8.63 -13.26
CA GLU A 61 -0.80 9.94 -13.12
C GLU A 61 -1.71 10.05 -11.87
N PRO A 62 -2.70 9.16 -11.64
CA PRO A 62 -3.52 9.25 -10.43
C PRO A 62 -2.73 9.02 -9.13
N LEU A 63 -1.68 8.19 -9.16
CA LEU A 63 -0.78 8.01 -8.02
C LEU A 63 0.03 9.28 -7.73
N ALA A 64 0.60 9.92 -8.77
CA ALA A 64 1.32 11.17 -8.65
C ALA A 64 0.42 12.29 -8.11
N ARG A 65 -0.80 12.43 -8.64
CA ARG A 65 -1.77 13.40 -8.13
C ARG A 65 -2.11 13.17 -6.66
N THR A 66 -2.28 11.92 -6.24
CA THR A 66 -2.53 11.59 -4.83
C THR A 66 -1.36 12.02 -3.96
N LEU A 67 -0.13 11.68 -4.35
CA LEU A 67 1.07 12.09 -3.62
C LEU A 67 1.18 13.62 -3.51
N THR A 68 1.03 14.35 -4.61
CA THR A 68 1.12 15.82 -4.59
C THR A 68 0.06 16.46 -3.70
N LEU A 69 -1.15 15.90 -3.67
CA LEU A 69 -2.19 16.39 -2.77
C LEU A 69 -1.81 16.13 -1.30
N GLU A 70 -1.32 14.95 -0.96
CA GLU A 70 -1.06 14.56 0.43
C GLU A 70 0.24 15.14 1.01
N VAL A 71 1.27 15.42 0.18
CA VAL A 71 2.60 15.83 0.66
C VAL A 71 3.22 17.04 -0.04
N GLY A 72 2.55 17.62 -1.05
CA GLY A 72 3.05 18.75 -1.85
C GLY A 72 4.06 18.34 -2.92
#